data_AF-A0A6G1RQB5-F1
#
_entry.id   AF-A0A6G1RQB5-F1
#
_cell.length_a   1.000
_cell.length_b   1.000
_cell.length_c   1.000
_cell.angle_alpha   90.00
_cell.angle_beta   90.00
_cell.angle_gamma   90.00
#
_symmetry.space_group_name_H-M   'P 1'
#
loop_
_entity.id
_entity.type
_entity.pdbx_description
1 polymer ?
#
loop_
_entity_poly.entity_id
_entity_poly.type
_entity_poly.pdbx_seq_one_letter_code
_entity_poly.pdbx_strand_id
1 'polypeptide(L)'
;KLVKTGENNWSLPELVHAVVLLAHYHALASFVFGSGINPERDPDTSNGVRLIAVNNFCVCDLANDNNIENASLTSSNFGIADSLSELEALMERMKRLQEDKEDEEASQEEMATRFEKEKKESLLVISGAFDDEMVSTDVSRYIEDPGFGYKDFARRGEDHLPTFRAQDYTWENHGFSLVNRLYSDIGHLLDEKFRMVYNLTYNTMATHEDVDTTTLRRALFNYVHCMYGIRYDDYDYGEVNQLLERSLKVYIKTVTCYPERTTKRMYDSYWRQFKHSEKVHVNLLLMEARMQAELLYALRAITRHLT
;
A
#
# COMPACT_ATOMS: atom_id res chain seq x y z
N LYS A 1 -10.64 16.70 -21.80
CA LYS A 1 -10.08 18.04 -22.15
C LYS A 1 -8.63 17.94 -22.59
N LEU A 2 -7.82 17.08 -21.96
CA LEU A 2 -6.39 16.88 -22.24
C LEU A 2 -6.05 16.51 -23.70
N VAL A 3 -6.85 15.64 -24.34
CA VAL A 3 -6.63 15.14 -25.71
C VAL A 3 -7.53 15.79 -26.77
N LYS A 4 -8.11 16.97 -26.48
CA LYS A 4 -8.91 17.70 -27.48
C LYS A 4 -7.97 18.26 -28.56
N THR A 5 -8.49 18.55 -29.76
CA THR A 5 -7.69 19.17 -30.83
C THR A 5 -7.39 20.64 -30.52
N GLY A 6 -6.13 21.05 -30.66
CA GLY A 6 -5.65 22.42 -30.42
C GLY A 6 -4.12 22.46 -30.28
N GLU A 7 -3.54 23.66 -30.20
CA GLU A 7 -2.12 23.91 -30.46
C GLU A 7 -1.14 23.29 -29.44
N ASN A 8 -1.57 23.06 -28.19
CA ASN A 8 -0.75 22.51 -27.10
C ASN A 8 -1.42 21.33 -26.37
N ASN A 9 -2.20 20.51 -27.09
CA ASN A 9 -2.88 19.37 -26.47
C ASN A 9 -2.05 18.10 -26.51
N TRP A 10 -2.27 17.23 -25.53
CA TRP A 10 -1.56 15.96 -25.41
C TRP A 10 -2.00 14.99 -26.51
N SER A 11 -1.04 14.35 -27.17
CA SER A 11 -1.32 13.11 -27.88
C SER A 11 -1.59 11.97 -26.88
N LEU A 12 -2.23 10.89 -27.36
CA LEU A 12 -2.49 9.71 -26.51
C LEU A 12 -1.19 9.05 -25.99
N PRO A 13 -0.14 8.86 -26.82
CA PRO A 13 1.15 8.38 -26.33
C PRO A 13 1.76 9.27 -25.25
N GLU A 14 1.79 10.59 -25.46
CA GLU A 14 2.35 11.53 -24.48
C GLU A 14 1.55 11.50 -23.17
N LEU A 15 0.21 11.43 -23.25
CA LEU A 15 -0.64 11.33 -22.08
C LEU A 15 -0.38 10.04 -21.29
N VAL A 16 -0.28 8.89 -21.98
CA VAL A 16 0.03 7.61 -21.32
C VAL A 16 1.41 7.67 -20.67
N HIS A 17 2.41 8.23 -21.33
CA HIS A 17 3.73 8.41 -20.75
C HIS A 17 3.68 9.29 -19.50
N ALA A 18 2.99 10.43 -19.55
CA ALA A 18 2.81 11.30 -18.39
C ALA A 18 2.10 10.60 -17.24
N VAL A 19 1.04 9.83 -17.51
CA VAL A 19 0.35 9.02 -16.50
C VAL A 19 1.29 8.00 -15.84
N VAL A 20 2.14 7.34 -16.62
CA VAL A 20 3.14 6.39 -16.08
C VAL A 20 4.15 7.12 -15.19
N LEU A 21 4.65 8.29 -15.60
CA LEU A 21 5.57 9.09 -14.78
C LEU A 21 4.93 9.53 -13.46
N LEU A 22 3.70 10.05 -13.50
CA LEU A 22 2.98 10.47 -12.30
C LEU A 22 2.79 9.30 -11.33
N ALA A 23 2.25 8.17 -11.82
CA ALA A 23 2.04 6.98 -11.00
C ALA A 23 3.37 6.43 -10.43
N HIS A 24 4.45 6.47 -11.22
CA HIS A 24 5.77 6.05 -10.76
C HIS A 24 6.28 6.91 -9.60
N TYR A 25 6.23 8.24 -9.72
CA TYR A 25 6.74 9.13 -8.67
C TYR A 25 5.84 9.17 -7.43
N HIS A 26 4.52 9.00 -7.58
CA HIS A 26 3.63 8.81 -6.43
C HIS A 26 3.97 7.53 -5.64
N ALA A 27 4.19 6.43 -6.35
CA ALA A 27 4.56 5.16 -5.73
C ALA A 27 5.98 5.22 -5.14
N LEU A 28 6.92 5.87 -5.82
CA LEU A 28 8.27 6.09 -5.30
C LEU A 28 8.27 6.92 -4.01
N ALA A 29 7.38 7.91 -3.89
CA ALA A 29 7.22 8.65 -2.65
C ALA A 29 6.83 7.71 -1.49
N SER A 30 5.89 6.78 -1.70
CA SER A 30 5.58 5.73 -0.71
C SER A 30 6.82 4.94 -0.31
N PHE A 31 7.65 4.53 -1.26
CA PHE A 31 8.87 3.79 -0.97
C PHE A 31 9.91 4.62 -0.19
N VAL A 32 10.10 5.89 -0.56
CA VAL A 32 11.04 6.82 0.09
C VAL A 32 10.65 7.05 1.55
N PHE A 33 9.39 7.40 1.82
CA PHE A 33 8.90 7.63 3.18
C PHE A 33 8.81 6.34 3.98
N GLY A 34 8.30 5.25 3.38
CA GLY A 34 8.21 3.93 4.02
C GLY A 34 9.57 3.36 4.41
N SER A 35 10.60 3.60 3.59
CA SER A 35 11.95 3.07 3.84
C SER A 35 12.86 4.05 4.58
N GLY A 36 12.37 5.26 4.90
CA GLY A 36 13.14 6.28 5.62
C GLY A 36 14.36 6.80 4.84
N ILE A 37 14.26 6.90 3.51
CA ILE A 37 15.36 7.38 2.66
C ILE A 37 15.58 8.88 2.93
N ASN A 38 16.81 9.22 3.32
CA ASN A 38 17.20 10.61 3.58
C ASN A 38 17.76 11.26 2.32
N PRO A 39 17.54 12.58 2.11
CA PRO A 39 18.19 13.31 1.04
C PRO A 39 19.72 13.26 1.21
N GLU A 40 20.43 13.28 0.09
CA GLU A 40 21.90 13.34 0.10
C GLU A 40 22.37 14.61 0.84
N ARG A 41 23.39 14.45 1.69
CA ARG A 41 24.00 15.58 2.40
C ARG A 41 24.83 16.36 1.40
N ASP A 42 24.46 17.61 1.16
CA ASP A 42 25.32 18.56 0.46
C ASP A 42 26.55 18.89 1.34
N PRO A 43 27.78 18.54 0.93
CA PRO A 43 28.98 18.76 1.74
C PRO A 43 29.27 20.24 2.02
N ASP A 44 28.71 21.16 1.23
CA ASP A 44 28.98 22.61 1.36
C ASP A 44 27.94 23.37 2.21
N THR A 45 26.85 22.73 2.62
CA THR A 45 25.80 23.38 3.42
C THR A 45 25.92 23.01 4.90
N SER A 46 26.71 23.80 5.66
CA SER A 46 27.04 23.56 7.07
C SER A 46 25.87 23.62 8.07
N ASN A 47 24.61 23.84 7.65
CA ASN A 47 23.43 23.89 8.54
C ASN A 47 22.10 23.50 7.87
N GLY A 48 22.10 22.67 6.82
CA GLY A 48 20.95 22.48 5.93
C GLY A 48 20.15 21.19 6.10
N VAL A 49 20.11 20.53 7.26
CA VAL A 49 19.24 19.36 7.41
C VAL A 49 17.81 19.84 7.67
N ARG A 50 16.98 19.93 6.62
CA ARG A 50 15.53 19.76 6.81
C ARG A 50 15.28 18.28 7.05
N LEU A 51 15.53 17.83 8.28
CA LEU A 51 14.98 16.56 8.74
C LEU A 51 13.48 16.70 8.51
N ILE A 52 12.91 15.81 7.69
CA ILE A 52 11.46 15.60 7.69
C ILE A 52 11.15 15.32 9.17
N ALA A 53 10.45 16.26 9.81
CA ALA A 53 10.19 16.18 11.23
C ALA A 53 9.48 14.86 11.49
N VAL A 54 10.20 13.91 12.09
CA VAL A 54 9.63 12.62 12.46
C VAL A 54 8.63 12.92 13.56
N ASN A 55 7.35 13.02 13.19
CA ASN A 55 6.30 13.22 14.16
C ASN A 55 6.35 12.02 15.13
N ASN A 56 6.52 12.27 16.42
CA ASN A 56 6.66 11.20 17.43
C ASN A 56 5.30 10.62 17.86
N PHE A 57 4.20 11.18 17.37
CA PHE A 57 2.85 10.73 17.71
C PHE A 57 2.45 9.52 16.84
N CYS A 58 1.95 8.45 17.47
CA CYS A 58 1.49 7.24 16.78
C CYS A 58 0.19 6.73 17.39
N VAL A 59 -0.81 6.50 16.55
CA VAL A 59 -2.13 5.93 16.89
C VAL A 59 -2.02 4.50 17.47
N CYS A 60 -0.86 3.86 17.33
CA CYS A 60 -0.55 2.56 17.89
C CYS A 60 -0.65 2.50 19.44
N ASP A 61 -0.62 3.64 20.14
CA ASP A 61 -0.75 3.70 21.60
C ASP A 61 -2.13 3.37 22.14
N LEU A 62 -3.19 3.65 21.36
CA LEU A 62 -4.58 3.38 21.76
C LEU A 62 -4.91 1.88 21.80
N ALA A 63 -4.00 1.01 21.36
CA ALA A 63 -4.15 -0.43 21.43
C ALA A 63 -3.63 -1.04 22.75
N ASN A 64 -2.85 -0.29 23.54
CA ASN A 64 -2.15 -0.85 24.71
C ASN A 64 -2.67 -0.32 26.06
N ASP A 65 -3.69 0.55 26.04
CA ASP A 65 -4.03 1.42 27.17
C ASP A 65 -5.21 0.91 28.03
N ASN A 66 -5.12 -0.34 28.46
CA ASN A 66 -5.98 -0.85 29.54
C ASN A 66 -5.20 -1.29 30.80
N ASN A 67 -3.91 -0.96 30.95
CA ASN A 67 -3.18 -1.27 32.19
C ASN A 67 -1.87 -0.49 32.39
N ILE A 68 -1.89 0.85 32.29
CA ILE A 68 -0.72 1.67 32.67
C ILE A 68 -1.04 2.54 33.88
N GLU A 69 -1.11 1.91 35.05
CA GLU A 69 -0.57 2.52 36.26
C GLU A 69 0.42 1.55 36.90
N ASN A 70 1.70 1.94 36.88
CA ASN A 70 2.84 1.34 37.58
C ASN A 70 3.41 0.02 37.03
N ALA A 71 4.30 0.10 36.03
CA ALA A 71 5.32 -0.93 35.84
C ALA A 71 6.68 -0.32 35.47
N SER A 72 7.55 -0.29 36.48
CA SER A 72 8.96 0.07 36.43
C SER A 72 9.77 -0.94 35.59
N LEU A 73 10.55 -0.43 34.63
CA LEU A 73 11.90 -0.85 34.17
C LEU A 73 12.31 -2.35 34.12
N THR A 74 11.39 -3.31 33.98
CA THR A 74 11.72 -4.75 33.87
C THR A 74 10.90 -5.44 32.78
N SER A 75 11.07 -5.03 31.51
CA SER A 75 10.21 -5.50 30.39
C SER A 75 10.98 -5.81 29.10
N SER A 76 12.18 -6.39 29.17
CA SER A 76 12.84 -6.90 27.94
C SER A 76 12.46 -8.35 27.62
N ASN A 77 12.15 -9.19 28.62
CA ASN A 77 11.90 -10.61 28.39
C ASN A 77 10.42 -10.97 28.14
N PHE A 78 9.46 -10.18 28.62
CA PHE A 78 8.03 -10.49 28.46
C PHE A 78 7.53 -10.23 27.03
N GLY A 79 7.99 -9.15 26.38
CA GLY A 79 7.57 -8.80 25.01
C GLY A 79 8.20 -9.65 23.89
N ILE A 80 9.35 -10.29 24.13
CA ILE A 80 10.02 -11.13 23.12
C ILE A 80 9.29 -12.45 22.94
N ALA A 81 8.91 -13.09 24.05
CA ALA A 81 8.19 -14.37 24.03
C ALA A 81 6.82 -14.23 23.32
N ASP A 82 6.13 -13.13 23.57
CA ASP A 82 4.85 -12.81 22.93
C ASP A 82 5.01 -12.63 21.41
N SER A 83 6.03 -11.87 20.97
CA SER A 83 6.29 -11.65 19.54
C SER A 83 6.70 -12.93 18.76
N LEU A 84 7.35 -13.88 19.42
CA LEU A 84 7.68 -15.18 18.81
C LEU A 84 6.42 -16.06 18.69
N SER A 85 5.56 -16.05 19.71
CA SER A 85 4.26 -16.73 19.66
C SER A 85 3.37 -16.19 18.53
N GLU A 86 3.35 -14.88 18.31
CA GLU A 86 2.64 -14.25 17.20
C GLU A 86 3.19 -14.66 15.82
N LEU A 87 4.52 -14.79 15.69
CA LEU A 87 5.15 -15.25 14.44
C LEU A 87 4.70 -16.68 14.07
N GLU A 88 4.78 -17.59 15.03
CA GLU A 88 4.39 -18.99 14.84
C GLU A 88 2.89 -19.09 14.55
N ALA A 89 2.06 -18.32 15.25
CA ALA A 89 0.63 -18.26 14.99
C ALA A 89 0.32 -17.75 13.58
N LEU A 90 1.09 -16.79 13.06
CA LEU A 90 0.96 -16.29 11.70
C LEU A 90 1.35 -17.36 10.67
N MET A 91 2.46 -18.05 10.86
CA MET A 91 2.90 -19.15 9.99
C MET A 91 1.86 -20.28 9.94
N GLU A 92 1.29 -20.63 11.10
CA GLU A 92 0.23 -21.65 11.19
C GLU A 92 -1.07 -21.21 10.50
N ARG A 93 -1.43 -19.91 10.55
CA ARG A 93 -2.56 -19.38 9.77
C ARG A 93 -2.29 -19.43 8.27
N MET A 94 -1.07 -19.09 7.85
CA MET A 94 -0.69 -19.14 6.42
C MET A 94 -0.79 -20.56 5.87
N LYS A 95 -0.31 -21.54 6.63
CA LYS A 95 -0.38 -22.96 6.26
C LYS A 95 -1.82 -23.46 6.16
N ARG A 96 -2.66 -23.15 7.15
CA ARG A 96 -4.09 -23.50 7.11
C ARG A 96 -4.80 -22.90 5.90
N LEU A 97 -4.56 -21.63 5.58
CA LEU A 97 -5.13 -20.97 4.40
C LEU A 97 -4.60 -21.50 3.05
N GLN A 98 -3.52 -22.28 3.05
CA GLN A 98 -3.05 -22.99 1.86
C GLN A 98 -3.74 -24.34 1.73
N GLU A 99 -3.93 -25.06 2.84
CA GLU A 99 -4.61 -26.36 2.89
C GLU A 99 -6.13 -26.21 2.64
N ASP A 100 -6.80 -25.26 3.30
CA ASP A 100 -8.27 -25.07 3.22
C ASP A 100 -8.76 -24.63 1.83
N LYS A 101 -7.88 -24.06 0.99
CA LYS A 101 -8.23 -23.66 -0.39
C LYS A 101 -8.58 -24.83 -1.29
N GLU A 102 -8.20 -26.05 -0.92
CA GLU A 102 -8.49 -27.23 -1.71
C GLU A 102 -9.90 -27.79 -1.43
N ASP A 103 -10.54 -27.40 -0.31
CA ASP A 103 -11.73 -28.08 0.21
C ASP A 103 -13.02 -27.21 0.32
N GLU A 104 -12.94 -25.88 0.56
CA GLU A 104 -14.13 -25.02 0.68
C GLU A 104 -13.98 -23.61 0.05
N GLU A 105 -14.53 -23.40 -1.14
CA GLU A 105 -14.64 -22.06 -1.75
C GLU A 105 -15.89 -21.32 -1.23
N ALA A 106 -15.69 -20.16 -0.59
CA ALA A 106 -16.78 -19.27 -0.21
C ALA A 106 -17.59 -18.80 -1.43
N SER A 107 -18.88 -18.54 -1.25
CA SER A 107 -19.71 -18.05 -2.35
C SER A 107 -19.27 -16.66 -2.83
N GLN A 108 -19.53 -16.33 -4.09
CA GLN A 108 -19.24 -15.00 -4.67
C GLN A 108 -19.91 -13.85 -3.90
N GLU A 109 -21.13 -14.06 -3.39
CA GLU A 109 -21.82 -13.09 -2.56
C GLU A 109 -21.11 -12.88 -1.22
N GLU A 110 -20.70 -13.98 -0.58
CA GLU A 110 -19.95 -13.91 0.67
C GLU A 110 -18.61 -13.20 0.48
N MET A 111 -17.85 -13.51 -0.57
CA MET A 111 -16.58 -12.83 -0.88
C MET A 111 -16.78 -11.33 -1.09
N ALA A 112 -17.87 -10.93 -1.76
CA ALA A 112 -18.23 -9.52 -1.90
C ALA A 112 -18.55 -8.87 -0.55
N THR A 113 -19.23 -9.56 0.38
CA THR A 113 -19.49 -9.02 1.72
C THR A 113 -18.22 -8.87 2.54
N ARG A 114 -17.28 -9.83 2.46
CA ARG A 114 -15.98 -9.79 3.13
C ARG A 114 -15.13 -8.64 2.61
N PHE A 115 -15.14 -8.38 1.30
CA PHE A 115 -14.51 -7.19 0.71
C PHE A 115 -15.07 -5.88 1.28
N GLU A 116 -16.39 -5.71 1.27
CA GLU A 116 -17.00 -4.47 1.79
C GLU A 116 -16.75 -4.28 3.29
N LYS A 117 -16.65 -5.38 4.06
CA LYS A 117 -16.24 -5.35 5.47
C LYS A 117 -14.79 -4.87 5.62
N GLU A 118 -13.84 -5.43 4.86
CA GLU A 118 -12.43 -5.05 4.92
C GLU A 118 -12.21 -3.60 4.49
N LYS A 119 -12.86 -3.18 3.41
CA LYS A 119 -12.86 -1.79 2.94
C LYS A 119 -13.35 -0.85 4.05
N LYS A 120 -14.43 -1.22 4.76
CA LYS A 120 -14.97 -0.44 5.89
C LYS A 120 -14.04 -0.43 7.09
N GLU A 121 -13.40 -1.55 7.42
CA GLU A 121 -12.44 -1.63 8.53
C GLU A 121 -11.24 -0.72 8.29
N SER A 122 -10.78 -0.60 7.04
CA SER A 122 -9.72 0.34 6.66
C SER A 122 -10.01 1.78 7.14
N LEU A 123 -11.26 2.25 7.14
CA LEU A 123 -11.61 3.59 7.65
C LEU A 123 -11.17 3.82 9.10
N LEU A 124 -11.26 2.78 9.93
CA LEU A 124 -11.01 2.86 11.38
C LEU A 124 -9.53 2.93 11.72
N VAL A 125 -8.66 2.69 10.74
CA VAL A 125 -7.21 2.56 10.91
C VAL A 125 -6.51 3.91 11.15
N ILE A 126 -7.08 5.04 10.70
CA ILE A 126 -6.41 6.37 10.74
C ILE A 126 -7.20 7.45 11.51
N SER A 127 -8.34 7.11 12.12
CA SER A 127 -9.32 8.10 12.63
C SER A 127 -8.90 8.95 13.86
N GLY A 128 -7.63 9.01 14.25
CA GLY A 128 -7.19 9.82 15.39
C GLY A 128 -5.86 10.55 15.14
N ALA A 129 -5.90 11.88 15.20
CA ALA A 129 -4.77 12.76 15.45
C ALA A 129 -3.66 12.81 14.37
N PHE A 130 -3.93 13.56 13.32
CA PHE A 130 -2.87 14.26 12.59
C PHE A 130 -3.34 15.70 12.43
N ASP A 131 -2.83 16.60 13.27
CA ASP A 131 -2.99 18.03 13.06
C ASP A 131 -2.35 18.42 11.73
N ASP A 132 -3.00 19.34 11.04
CA ASP A 132 -2.76 19.77 9.67
C ASP A 132 -1.52 20.68 9.59
N GLU A 133 -0.36 20.22 10.06
CA GLU A 133 0.90 20.92 9.82
C GLU A 133 1.45 20.56 8.45
N MET A 134 1.04 21.35 7.46
CA MET A 134 1.49 21.32 6.08
C MET A 134 3.01 21.59 5.99
N VAL A 135 3.81 20.58 5.67
CA VAL A 135 5.26 20.73 5.47
C VAL A 135 5.60 21.14 4.03
N SER A 136 6.48 22.14 3.95
CA SER A 136 7.24 22.66 2.79
C SER A 136 6.53 23.66 1.86
N THR A 137 6.73 24.94 2.17
CA THR A 137 6.36 26.11 1.37
C THR A 137 6.96 26.11 -0.05
N ASP A 138 8.01 25.31 -0.31
CA ASP A 138 8.79 25.40 -1.55
C ASP A 138 8.16 24.64 -2.74
N VAL A 139 7.50 23.51 -2.46
CA VAL A 139 6.83 22.70 -3.50
C VAL A 139 5.40 23.14 -3.78
N SER A 140 4.82 23.99 -2.92
CA SER A 140 3.45 24.50 -3.06
C SER A 140 3.19 25.16 -4.42
N ARG A 141 4.21 25.77 -5.03
CA ARG A 141 4.13 26.40 -6.36
C ARG A 141 3.87 25.41 -7.52
N TYR A 142 4.06 24.11 -7.29
CA TYR A 142 3.86 23.05 -8.28
C TYR A 142 2.56 22.26 -8.06
N ILE A 143 1.74 22.67 -7.08
CA ILE A 143 0.53 21.96 -6.67
C ILE A 143 -0.69 22.89 -6.84
N GLU A 144 -1.73 22.44 -7.53
CA GLU A 144 -2.96 23.22 -7.73
C GLU A 144 -3.87 23.22 -6.49
N ASP A 145 -4.06 22.06 -5.86
CA ASP A 145 -4.91 21.88 -4.67
C ASP A 145 -4.13 21.13 -3.58
N PRO A 146 -3.44 21.84 -2.67
CA PRO A 146 -2.68 21.22 -1.58
C PRO A 146 -3.55 20.44 -0.58
N GLY A 147 -4.85 20.74 -0.50
CA GLY A 147 -5.78 20.03 0.38
C GLY A 147 -6.32 18.73 -0.22
N PHE A 148 -6.05 18.47 -1.51
CA PHE A 148 -6.45 17.24 -2.15
C PHE A 148 -5.64 16.06 -1.62
N GLY A 149 -6.33 15.05 -1.09
CA GLY A 149 -5.70 13.85 -0.55
C GLY A 149 -6.53 12.61 -0.84
N TYR A 150 -6.05 11.47 -0.31
CA TYR A 150 -6.75 10.20 -0.44
C TYR A 150 -8.21 10.29 0.05
N LYS A 151 -9.13 9.86 -0.82
CA LYS A 151 -10.55 9.66 -0.50
C LYS A 151 -10.79 8.19 -0.23
N ASP A 152 -11.29 7.90 0.96
CA ASP A 152 -11.54 6.53 1.38
C ASP A 152 -12.75 5.91 0.68
N PHE A 153 -12.53 4.82 -0.07
CA PHE A 153 -13.53 4.13 -0.87
C PHE A 153 -14.63 3.43 -0.05
N ALA A 154 -14.50 3.38 1.29
CA ALA A 154 -15.58 2.91 2.17
C ALA A 154 -16.48 4.04 2.73
N ARG A 155 -16.16 5.32 2.50
CA ARG A 155 -17.05 6.41 2.93
C ARG A 155 -18.41 6.30 2.23
N ARG A 156 -19.48 6.42 3.02
CA ARG A 156 -20.87 6.52 2.54
C ARG A 156 -21.28 7.98 2.49
N GLY A 157 -22.05 8.38 1.47
CA GLY A 157 -22.52 9.75 1.28
C GLY A 157 -22.37 10.23 -0.17
N GLU A 158 -22.33 11.54 -0.39
CA GLU A 158 -22.13 12.14 -1.72
C GLU A 158 -20.77 11.78 -2.36
N ASP A 159 -19.76 11.48 -1.53
CA ASP A 159 -18.43 11.02 -1.95
C ASP A 159 -18.31 9.48 -2.09
N HIS A 160 -19.41 8.74 -2.22
CA HIS A 160 -19.33 7.28 -2.37
C HIS A 160 -18.66 6.89 -3.69
N LEU A 161 -17.46 6.31 -3.61
CA LEU A 161 -16.74 5.77 -4.76
C LEU A 161 -17.19 4.32 -5.03
N PRO A 162 -17.54 3.97 -6.28
CA PRO A 162 -18.00 2.62 -6.60
C PRO A 162 -16.85 1.62 -6.51
N THR A 163 -17.16 0.42 -6.05
CA THR A 163 -16.24 -0.72 -6.09
C THR A 163 -15.89 -1.05 -7.54
N PHE A 164 -14.59 -1.13 -7.82
CA PHE A 164 -14.04 -1.53 -9.11
C PHE A 164 -13.71 -3.03 -9.07
N ARG A 165 -14.49 -3.81 -9.81
CA ARG A 165 -14.21 -5.24 -10.01
C ARG A 165 -13.02 -5.42 -10.96
N ALA A 166 -11.95 -6.05 -10.47
CA ALA A 166 -10.69 -6.18 -11.21
C ALA A 166 -10.87 -6.88 -12.56
N GLN A 167 -11.75 -7.87 -12.64
CA GLN A 167 -12.07 -8.63 -13.86
C GLN A 167 -12.62 -7.75 -14.99
N ASP A 168 -13.25 -6.62 -14.66
CA ASP A 168 -13.78 -5.68 -15.67
C ASP A 168 -12.66 -4.94 -16.42
N TYR A 169 -11.47 -4.83 -15.80
CA TYR A 169 -10.30 -4.18 -16.41
C TYR A 169 -8.99 -4.61 -15.71
N THR A 170 -8.43 -5.76 -16.07
CA THR A 170 -7.15 -6.23 -15.52
C THR A 170 -5.93 -5.64 -16.25
N TRP A 171 -4.77 -5.64 -15.57
CA TRP A 171 -3.50 -5.28 -16.18
C TRP A 171 -3.19 -6.21 -17.36
N GLU A 172 -3.24 -7.53 -17.14
CA GLU A 172 -2.86 -8.56 -18.12
C GLU A 172 -3.69 -8.49 -19.42
N ASN A 173 -5.01 -8.30 -19.30
CA ASN A 173 -5.90 -8.37 -20.47
C ASN A 173 -6.12 -7.01 -21.14
N HIS A 174 -5.95 -5.89 -20.41
CA HIS A 174 -6.32 -4.57 -20.91
C HIS A 174 -5.19 -3.54 -20.75
N GLY A 175 -4.71 -3.35 -19.51
CA GLY A 175 -3.75 -2.30 -19.18
C GLY A 175 -2.45 -2.42 -19.97
N PHE A 176 -1.84 -3.62 -19.95
CA PHE A 176 -0.62 -3.93 -20.68
C PHE A 176 -0.77 -3.67 -22.17
N SER A 177 -1.82 -4.20 -22.80
CA SER A 177 -2.04 -4.04 -24.25
C SER A 177 -2.25 -2.58 -24.64
N LEU A 178 -2.96 -1.79 -23.82
CA LEU A 178 -3.14 -0.36 -24.09
C LEU A 178 -1.81 0.40 -24.00
N VAL A 179 -1.03 0.17 -22.94
CA VAL A 179 0.27 0.82 -22.74
C VAL A 179 1.22 0.42 -23.87
N ASN A 180 1.36 -0.87 -24.17
CA ASN A 180 2.26 -1.36 -25.21
C ASN A 180 1.89 -0.83 -26.62
N ARG A 181 0.60 -0.63 -26.89
CA ARG A 181 0.15 -0.03 -28.16
C ARG A 181 0.49 1.46 -28.27
N LEU A 182 0.42 2.20 -27.18
CA LEU A 182 0.62 3.66 -27.16
C LEU A 182 2.07 4.04 -26.85
N TYR A 183 2.83 3.17 -26.19
CA TYR A 183 4.21 3.35 -25.80
C TYR A 183 4.89 1.97 -25.59
N SER A 184 5.43 1.38 -26.66
CA SER A 184 5.82 -0.04 -26.73
C SER A 184 6.80 -0.49 -25.64
N ASP A 185 7.84 0.29 -25.41
CA ASP A 185 8.96 -0.21 -24.60
C ASP A 185 8.62 -0.19 -23.10
N ILE A 186 7.75 0.74 -22.67
CA ILE A 186 7.40 0.87 -21.25
C ILE A 186 6.44 -0.23 -20.79
N GLY A 187 5.58 -0.74 -21.69
CA GLY A 187 4.59 -1.76 -21.33
C GLY A 187 5.27 -3.02 -20.80
N HIS A 188 6.32 -3.48 -21.50
CA HIS A 188 7.12 -4.63 -21.09
C HIS A 188 7.90 -4.40 -19.79
N LEU A 189 8.50 -3.21 -19.62
CA LEU A 189 9.24 -2.87 -18.39
C LEU A 189 8.31 -2.83 -17.16
N LEU A 190 7.10 -2.28 -17.31
CA LEU A 190 6.10 -2.26 -16.23
C LEU A 190 5.61 -3.66 -15.89
N ASP A 191 5.32 -4.49 -16.91
CA ASP A 191 4.88 -5.85 -16.70
C ASP A 191 5.93 -6.70 -15.97
N GLU A 192 7.19 -6.61 -16.42
CA GLU A 192 8.31 -7.27 -15.76
C GLU A 192 8.48 -6.80 -14.32
N LYS A 193 8.40 -5.48 -14.08
CA LYS A 193 8.50 -4.88 -12.74
C LYS A 193 7.41 -5.41 -11.80
N PHE A 194 6.14 -5.39 -12.23
CA PHE A 194 5.02 -5.90 -11.43
C PHE A 194 5.17 -7.38 -11.13
N ARG A 195 5.48 -8.19 -12.16
CA ARG A 195 5.64 -9.64 -12.02
C ARG A 195 6.83 -9.98 -11.12
N MET A 196 7.94 -9.26 -11.25
CA MET A 196 9.15 -9.48 -10.45
C MET A 196 8.88 -9.23 -8.97
N VAL A 197 8.29 -8.08 -8.62
CA VAL A 197 8.02 -7.75 -7.22
C VAL A 197 6.93 -8.63 -6.63
N TYR A 198 5.85 -8.90 -7.37
CA TYR A 198 4.76 -9.75 -6.89
C TYR A 198 5.24 -11.17 -6.56
N ASN A 199 6.15 -11.72 -7.38
CA ASN A 199 6.69 -13.07 -7.20
C ASN A 199 7.99 -13.13 -6.40
N LEU A 200 8.55 -11.99 -5.99
CA LEU A 200 9.79 -11.97 -5.21
C LEU A 200 9.57 -12.72 -3.89
N THR A 201 10.38 -13.75 -3.66
CA THR A 201 10.39 -14.50 -2.41
C THR A 201 11.78 -15.07 -2.19
N TYR A 202 12.22 -15.04 -0.94
CA TYR A 202 13.41 -15.75 -0.50
C TYR A 202 13.06 -17.08 0.18
N ASN A 203 11.76 -17.41 0.24
CA ASN A 203 11.20 -18.53 1.02
C ASN A 203 11.64 -18.50 2.48
N THR A 204 11.77 -17.29 3.03
CA THR A 204 12.13 -17.04 4.42
C THR A 204 11.07 -16.20 5.09
N MET A 205 10.92 -16.37 6.40
CA MET A 205 10.07 -15.54 7.23
C MET A 205 10.74 -15.32 8.59
N ALA A 206 11.21 -14.11 8.84
CA ALA A 206 12.04 -13.76 9.99
C ALA A 206 13.27 -14.69 10.13
N THR A 207 13.25 -15.58 11.11
CA THR A 207 14.31 -16.58 11.38
C THR A 207 14.07 -17.93 10.71
N HIS A 208 12.92 -18.14 10.07
CA HIS A 208 12.55 -19.41 9.45
C HIS A 208 12.92 -19.42 7.96
N GLU A 209 13.34 -20.60 7.49
CA GLU A 209 13.62 -20.92 6.10
C GLU A 209 12.56 -21.89 5.58
N ASP A 210 12.51 -22.09 4.26
CA ASP A 210 11.56 -22.96 3.56
C ASP A 210 10.07 -22.65 3.84
N VAL A 211 9.74 -21.37 3.99
CA VAL A 211 8.38 -20.88 4.21
C VAL A 211 7.78 -20.32 2.92
N ASP A 212 6.67 -20.88 2.44
CA ASP A 212 5.91 -20.27 1.34
C ASP A 212 5.14 -19.02 1.83
N THR A 213 5.63 -17.87 1.42
CA THR A 213 5.07 -16.55 1.76
C THR A 213 4.00 -16.04 0.80
N THR A 214 3.60 -16.84 -0.20
CA THR A 214 2.68 -16.42 -1.28
C THR A 214 1.37 -15.85 -0.74
N THR A 215 0.75 -16.53 0.22
CA THR A 215 -0.52 -16.07 0.83
C THR A 215 -0.35 -14.71 1.52
N LEU A 216 0.75 -14.51 2.23
CA LEU A 216 1.04 -13.25 2.93
C LEU A 216 1.32 -12.10 1.96
N ARG A 217 2.15 -12.34 0.95
CA ARG A 217 2.46 -11.34 -0.09
C ARG A 217 1.20 -10.93 -0.87
N ARG A 218 0.34 -11.90 -1.19
CA ARG A 218 -0.94 -11.64 -1.84
C ARG A 218 -1.88 -10.83 -0.95
N ALA A 219 -1.93 -11.10 0.36
CA ALA A 219 -2.72 -10.32 1.31
C ALA A 219 -2.27 -8.85 1.40
N LEU A 220 -0.94 -8.60 1.43
CA LEU A 220 -0.39 -7.25 1.38
C LEU A 220 -0.83 -6.49 0.12
N PHE A 221 -0.65 -7.13 -1.05
CA PHE A 221 -0.98 -6.54 -2.34
C PHE A 221 -2.49 -6.24 -2.48
N ASN A 222 -3.31 -7.23 -2.13
CA ASN A 222 -4.76 -7.12 -2.24
C ASN A 222 -5.37 -6.17 -1.20
N TYR A 223 -4.73 -6.01 -0.03
CA TYR A 223 -5.14 -4.99 0.94
C TYR A 223 -4.93 -3.56 0.39
N VAL A 224 -3.82 -3.29 -0.30
CA VAL A 224 -3.61 -2.00 -0.98
C VAL A 224 -4.69 -1.77 -2.03
N HIS A 225 -4.91 -2.73 -2.92
CA HIS A 225 -5.97 -2.66 -3.92
C HIS A 225 -7.36 -2.49 -3.30
N CYS A 226 -7.64 -3.14 -2.16
CA CYS A 226 -8.88 -2.96 -1.41
C CYS A 226 -9.09 -1.51 -0.95
N MET A 227 -8.03 -0.86 -0.45
CA MET A 227 -8.10 0.55 -0.05
C MET A 227 -8.46 1.45 -1.25
N TYR A 228 -7.91 1.15 -2.42
CA TYR A 228 -8.27 1.82 -3.68
C TYR A 228 -9.57 1.29 -4.32
N GLY A 229 -10.39 0.52 -3.59
CA GLY A 229 -11.69 0.05 -4.05
C GLY A 229 -11.65 -1.01 -5.14
N ILE A 230 -10.51 -1.66 -5.38
CA ILE A 230 -10.33 -2.73 -6.37
C ILE A 230 -10.60 -4.08 -5.72
N ARG A 231 -11.61 -4.81 -6.22
CA ARG A 231 -12.01 -6.13 -5.74
C ARG A 231 -11.61 -7.24 -6.71
N TYR A 232 -10.96 -8.27 -6.20
CA TYR A 232 -10.72 -9.54 -6.91
C TYR A 232 -11.78 -10.57 -6.50
N ASP A 233 -12.57 -11.07 -7.45
CA ASP A 233 -13.62 -12.07 -7.21
C ASP A 233 -13.09 -13.47 -6.84
N ASP A 234 -11.81 -13.74 -7.08
CA ASP A 234 -11.09 -14.98 -6.77
C ASP A 234 -10.26 -14.88 -5.47
N TYR A 235 -10.46 -13.81 -4.69
CA TYR A 235 -9.74 -13.59 -3.46
C TYR A 235 -10.67 -13.44 -2.26
N ASP A 236 -10.43 -14.27 -1.24
CA ASP A 236 -11.10 -14.15 0.05
C ASP A 236 -10.46 -13.04 0.90
N TYR A 237 -11.11 -11.89 0.96
CA TYR A 237 -10.68 -10.75 1.80
C TYR A 237 -10.75 -11.05 3.31
N GLY A 238 -11.34 -12.17 3.73
CA GLY A 238 -11.19 -12.70 5.08
C GLY A 238 -9.73 -13.04 5.44
N GLU A 239 -8.91 -13.43 4.45
CA GLU A 239 -7.48 -13.73 4.63
C GLU A 239 -6.71 -12.50 5.16
N VAL A 240 -7.10 -11.28 4.75
CA VAL A 240 -6.43 -10.03 5.14
C VAL A 240 -6.45 -9.86 6.66
N ASN A 241 -7.59 -10.11 7.31
CA ASN A 241 -7.74 -10.01 8.76
C ASN A 241 -6.99 -11.10 9.52
N GLN A 242 -6.83 -12.27 8.90
CA GLN A 242 -6.12 -13.39 9.52
C GLN A 242 -4.61 -13.19 9.49
N LEU A 243 -4.10 -12.50 8.46
CA LEU A 243 -2.67 -12.40 8.16
C LEU A 243 -2.05 -11.04 8.51
N LEU A 244 -2.79 -9.93 8.36
CA LEU A 244 -2.26 -8.60 8.58
C LEU A 244 -2.69 -8.05 9.94
N GLU A 245 -1.72 -7.91 10.85
CA GLU A 245 -1.94 -7.28 12.14
C GLU A 245 -2.32 -5.80 12.01
N ARG A 246 -2.99 -5.26 13.04
CA ARG A 246 -3.53 -3.89 13.00
C ARG A 246 -2.42 -2.85 12.81
N SER A 247 -1.28 -2.98 13.49
CA SER A 247 -0.12 -2.07 13.36
C SER A 247 0.41 -2.03 11.92
N LEU A 248 0.48 -3.20 11.28
CA LEU A 248 0.86 -3.33 9.87
C LEU A 248 -0.19 -2.68 8.95
N LYS A 249 -1.49 -2.90 9.19
CA LYS A 249 -2.55 -2.22 8.41
C LYS A 249 -2.47 -0.70 8.52
N VAL A 250 -2.17 -0.17 9.72
CA VAL A 250 -1.92 1.26 9.97
C VAL A 250 -0.74 1.76 9.15
N TYR A 251 0.39 1.04 9.23
CA TYR A 251 1.57 1.38 8.46
C TYR A 251 1.31 1.37 6.94
N ILE A 252 0.70 0.31 6.41
CA ILE A 252 0.38 0.15 4.98
C ILE A 252 -0.50 1.30 4.50
N LYS A 253 -1.58 1.62 5.24
CA LYS A 253 -2.48 2.70 4.86
C LYS A 253 -1.78 4.06 4.86
N THR A 254 -0.97 4.34 5.88
CA THR A 254 -0.21 5.60 5.92
C THR A 254 0.79 5.68 4.76
N VAL A 255 1.61 4.65 4.53
CA VAL A 255 2.62 4.69 3.45
C VAL A 255 1.99 4.83 2.07
N THR A 256 0.83 4.22 1.83
CA THR A 256 0.17 4.25 0.51
C THR A 256 -0.71 5.48 0.31
N CYS A 257 -1.37 5.98 1.36
CA CYS A 257 -2.36 7.06 1.23
C CYS A 257 -1.87 8.43 1.71
N TYR A 258 -0.95 8.44 2.68
CA TYR A 258 -0.42 9.64 3.37
C TYR A 258 1.08 9.46 3.68
N PRO A 259 1.92 9.18 2.67
CA PRO A 259 3.31 8.78 2.88
C PRO A 259 4.11 9.79 3.72
N GLU A 260 3.81 11.07 3.59
CA GLU A 260 4.42 12.18 4.34
C GLU A 260 4.22 12.08 5.86
N ARG A 261 3.24 11.28 6.32
CA ARG A 261 2.94 11.04 7.73
C ARG A 261 3.59 9.77 8.28
N THR A 262 4.42 9.09 7.48
CA THR A 262 5.11 7.88 7.91
C THR A 262 6.16 8.22 8.97
N THR A 263 6.17 7.48 10.08
CA THR A 263 7.11 7.71 11.18
C THR A 263 7.93 6.46 11.46
N LYS A 264 9.15 6.64 12.00
CA LYS A 264 10.00 5.53 12.45
C LYS A 264 9.27 4.64 13.47
N ARG A 265 8.45 5.25 14.33
CA ARG A 265 7.67 4.53 15.34
C ARG A 265 6.65 3.57 14.71
N MET A 266 5.94 4.01 13.66
CA MET A 266 5.06 3.13 12.90
C MET A 266 5.84 1.98 12.28
N TYR A 267 6.99 2.27 11.65
CA TYR A 267 7.87 1.26 11.07
C TYR A 267 8.37 0.23 12.10
N ASP A 268 8.74 0.66 13.30
CA ASP A 268 9.23 -0.22 14.37
C ASP A 268 8.10 -1.00 15.07
N SER A 269 6.85 -0.55 14.96
CA SER A 269 5.72 -1.09 15.73
C SER A 269 5.20 -2.45 15.26
N TYR A 270 5.28 -2.75 13.96
CA TYR A 270 4.81 -4.00 13.35
C TYR A 270 5.98 -4.96 13.12
N TRP A 271 5.70 -6.27 13.09
CA TRP A 271 6.65 -7.32 12.73
C TRP A 271 8.04 -7.13 13.36
N ARG A 272 8.09 -7.02 14.69
CA ARG A 272 9.30 -6.71 15.46
C ARG A 272 10.40 -7.76 15.31
N GLN A 273 10.00 -8.98 15.02
CA GLN A 273 10.83 -10.16 14.81
C GLN A 273 11.35 -10.30 13.36
N PHE A 274 10.80 -9.54 12.42
CA PHE A 274 11.20 -9.60 11.01
C PHE A 274 12.43 -8.72 10.75
N LYS A 275 13.23 -9.13 9.77
CA LYS A 275 14.42 -8.41 9.32
C LYS A 275 14.02 -7.11 8.62
N HIS A 276 14.90 -6.11 8.68
CA HIS A 276 14.72 -4.88 7.91
C HIS A 276 14.59 -5.12 6.41
N SER A 277 15.29 -6.12 5.86
CA SER A 277 15.16 -6.52 4.44
C SER A 277 13.73 -6.95 4.10
N GLU A 278 13.03 -7.62 5.02
CA GLU A 278 11.64 -8.05 4.83
C GLU A 278 10.69 -6.85 4.90
N LYS A 279 10.94 -5.88 5.78
CA LYS A 279 10.18 -4.61 5.80
C LYS A 279 10.39 -3.77 4.54
N VAL A 280 11.61 -3.76 3.98
CA VAL A 280 11.88 -3.13 2.67
C VAL A 280 11.13 -3.90 1.55
N HIS A 281 11.10 -5.23 1.63
CA HIS A 281 10.34 -6.05 0.69
C HIS A 281 8.83 -5.75 0.76
N VAL A 282 8.26 -5.53 1.95
CA VAL A 282 6.89 -5.00 2.08
C VAL A 282 6.74 -3.69 1.31
N ASN A 283 7.64 -2.73 1.51
CA ASN A 283 7.56 -1.44 0.80
C ASN A 283 7.62 -1.58 -0.74
N LEU A 284 8.35 -2.56 -1.27
CA LEU A 284 8.32 -2.86 -2.71
C LEU A 284 6.92 -3.32 -3.15
N LEU A 285 6.31 -4.26 -2.42
CA LEU A 285 4.94 -4.73 -2.72
C LEU A 285 3.93 -3.58 -2.65
N LEU A 286 4.01 -2.73 -1.62
CA LEU A 286 3.09 -1.59 -1.45
C LEU A 286 3.26 -0.55 -2.57
N MET A 287 4.51 -0.27 -2.97
CA MET A 287 4.82 0.64 -4.07
C MET A 287 4.22 0.13 -5.38
N GLU A 288 4.44 -1.15 -5.72
CA GLU A 288 3.91 -1.70 -6.97
C GLU A 288 2.39 -1.83 -6.97
N ALA A 289 1.78 -2.25 -5.86
CA ALA A 289 0.32 -2.33 -5.74
C ALA A 289 -0.33 -0.94 -5.90
N ARG A 290 0.24 0.10 -5.26
CA ARG A 290 -0.23 1.47 -5.43
C ARG A 290 -0.11 1.93 -6.88
N MET A 291 1.06 1.74 -7.50
CA MET A 291 1.30 2.14 -8.89
C MET A 291 0.33 1.44 -9.84
N GLN A 292 0.14 0.13 -9.67
CA GLN A 292 -0.77 -0.65 -10.50
C GLN A 292 -2.22 -0.18 -10.35
N ALA A 293 -2.70 0.08 -9.13
CA ALA A 293 -4.04 0.60 -8.90
C ALA A 293 -4.27 1.95 -9.61
N GLU A 294 -3.35 2.90 -9.47
CA GLU A 294 -3.42 4.21 -10.14
C GLU A 294 -3.47 4.06 -11.66
N LEU A 295 -2.61 3.21 -12.24
CA LEU A 295 -2.60 2.95 -13.68
C LEU A 295 -3.89 2.30 -14.16
N LEU A 296 -4.44 1.32 -13.45
CA LEU A 296 -5.68 0.65 -13.86
C LEU A 296 -6.84 1.63 -13.97
N TYR A 297 -7.01 2.55 -13.01
CA TYR A 297 -8.04 3.58 -13.09
C TYR A 297 -7.83 4.53 -14.27
N ALA A 298 -6.59 5.02 -14.46
CA ALA A 298 -6.28 5.96 -15.53
C ALA A 298 -6.44 5.31 -16.91
N LEU A 299 -5.91 4.10 -17.12
CA LEU A 299 -5.97 3.37 -18.37
C LEU A 299 -7.40 2.93 -18.71
N ARG A 300 -8.20 2.55 -17.70
CA ARG A 300 -9.65 2.28 -17.89
C ARG A 300 -10.37 3.54 -18.37
N ALA A 301 -10.07 4.71 -17.81
CA ALA A 301 -10.65 5.98 -18.26
C ALA A 301 -10.22 6.35 -19.68
N ILE A 302 -8.95 6.14 -20.03
CA ILE A 302 -8.44 6.32 -21.41
C ILE A 302 -9.15 5.36 -22.36
N THR A 303 -9.28 4.08 -22.01
CA THR A 303 -9.98 3.09 -22.84
C THR A 303 -11.41 3.50 -23.12
N ARG A 304 -12.15 3.92 -22.08
CA ARG A 304 -13.52 4.44 -22.20
C ARG A 304 -13.64 5.71 -23.04
N HIS A 305 -12.57 6.48 -23.17
CA HIS A 305 -12.55 7.65 -24.04
C HIS A 305 -12.32 7.27 -25.52
N LEU A 306 -11.62 6.17 -25.77
CA LEU A 306 -11.33 5.67 -27.12
C LEU A 306 -12.49 4.86 -27.74
N THR A 307 -13.36 4.31 -26.88
CA THR A 307 -14.59 3.59 -27.26
C THR A 307 -15.80 4.50 -27.25
#